data_AF-A0A8J2F7H7-F1
#
_entry.id   AF-A0A8J2F7H7-F1
#
_cell.length_a   1.000
_cell.length_b   1.000
_cell.length_c   1.000
_cell.angle_alpha   90.00
_cell.angle_beta   90.00
_cell.angle_gamma   90.00
#
_symmetry.space_group_name_H-M   'P 1'
#
loop_
_entity.id
_entity.type
_entity.pdbx_description
1 polymer ?
#
loop_
_entity_poly.entity_id
_entity_poly.type
_entity_poly.pdbx_seq_one_letter_code
_entity_poly.pdbx_strand_id
1 'polypeptide(L)'
;MRRLSTSLLFYSYAPSLLLSSTNLKTVLADDGETVQADPSYIEIINGIREFRNGLVEHFDQVAQALEKGADTSAPARSDQPGLVRSFASNWLSLLGWSSGITGLAKDFVTTYFGRSFFHDHNGPLLDALRHAAQAILRDDRAQRFPRALRSLTDVGYRLFSEEGPLRTLFMELRDLQKHPKITEALSSSGTRDTLEALSKALKFLTKDLKHHKVPDLDDDDSGDDVEL
;
A
#
# COMPACT_ATOMS: atom_id res chain seq x y z
N MET A 1 26.26 5.93 -30.98
CA MET A 1 25.51 7.14 -30.57
C MET A 1 24.77 6.85 -29.27
N ARG A 2 25.18 7.46 -28.16
CA ARG A 2 24.57 7.28 -26.84
C ARG A 2 23.38 8.23 -26.73
N ARG A 3 22.16 7.72 -26.58
CA ARG A 3 21.00 8.53 -26.18
C ARG A 3 21.21 8.94 -24.72
N LEU A 4 21.51 10.22 -24.50
CA LEU A 4 21.53 10.83 -23.18
C LEU A 4 20.09 10.84 -22.65
N SER A 5 19.88 10.13 -21.55
CA SER A 5 18.59 9.96 -20.90
C SER A 5 18.08 11.29 -20.35
N THR A 6 16.87 11.65 -20.74
CA THR A 6 16.08 12.80 -20.26
C THR A 6 15.77 12.74 -18.76
N SER A 7 16.18 11.70 -18.04
CA SER A 7 15.90 11.47 -16.62
C SER A 7 16.60 12.43 -15.64
N LEU A 8 17.62 13.18 -16.07
CA LEU A 8 18.45 13.98 -15.15
C LEU A 8 17.92 15.39 -14.83
N LEU A 9 16.90 15.90 -15.53
CA LEU A 9 16.33 17.22 -15.27
C LEU A 9 15.07 17.21 -14.39
N PHE A 10 14.58 16.04 -13.95
CA PHE A 10 13.22 15.91 -13.38
C PHE A 10 13.09 16.09 -11.86
N TYR A 11 14.14 15.98 -11.06
CA TYR A 11 13.94 15.61 -9.65
C TYR A 11 14.19 16.70 -8.60
N SER A 12 14.51 17.93 -9.00
CA SER A 12 14.49 19.10 -8.09
C SER A 12 13.10 19.77 -7.98
N TYR A 13 12.10 19.32 -8.76
CA TYR A 13 10.77 19.96 -8.85
C TYR A 13 9.59 19.04 -8.53
N ALA A 14 9.81 17.80 -8.12
CA ALA A 14 8.71 16.86 -7.81
C ALA A 14 7.73 17.36 -6.71
N PRO A 15 8.17 18.10 -5.66
CA PRO A 15 7.23 18.74 -4.75
C PRO A 15 6.43 19.89 -5.39
N SER A 16 7.01 20.57 -6.39
CA SER A 16 6.39 21.70 -7.09
C SER A 16 5.41 21.28 -8.20
N LEU A 17 5.60 20.09 -8.78
CA LEU A 17 4.72 19.55 -9.84
C LEU A 17 3.37 19.04 -9.29
N LEU A 18 3.33 18.61 -8.03
CA LEU A 18 2.07 18.33 -7.32
C LEU A 18 1.18 19.57 -7.14
N LEU A 19 1.75 20.78 -7.31
CA LEU A 19 1.05 22.07 -7.21
C LEU A 19 0.79 22.75 -8.56
N SER A 20 1.27 22.19 -9.68
CA SER A 20 1.24 22.83 -11.00
C SER A 20 0.74 21.86 -12.07
N SER A 21 -0.57 21.58 -12.08
CA SER A 21 -1.21 20.78 -13.13
C SER A 21 -2.03 21.66 -14.08
N THR A 22 -1.35 22.32 -15.01
CA THR A 22 -2.01 22.81 -16.23
C THR A 22 -1.19 22.43 -17.47
N ASN A 23 -1.82 21.58 -18.28
CA ASN A 23 -1.57 21.29 -19.69
C ASN A 23 -0.29 20.52 -20.04
N LEU A 24 -0.46 19.29 -20.54
CA LEU A 24 0.09 18.88 -21.84
C LEU A 24 -0.51 17.52 -22.29
N LYS A 25 -1.47 17.58 -23.22
CA LYS A 25 -1.66 16.56 -24.29
C LYS A 25 -0.57 16.89 -25.34
N THR A 26 0.10 16.01 -26.07
CA THR A 26 -0.31 14.79 -26.79
C THR A 26 0.99 14.22 -27.39
N VAL A 27 1.14 12.90 -27.53
CA VAL A 27 2.08 12.31 -28.49
C VAL A 27 1.30 11.30 -29.32
N LEU A 28 1.17 11.57 -30.62
CA LEU A 28 0.67 10.64 -31.62
C LEU A 28 1.83 9.73 -32.03
N ALA A 29 1.60 8.41 -31.99
CA ALA A 29 2.48 7.42 -32.62
C ALA A 29 1.84 6.98 -33.93
N ASP A 30 2.62 7.06 -35.02
CA ASP A 30 2.21 6.97 -36.44
C ASP A 30 2.46 5.58 -37.06
N ASP A 31 2.61 4.54 -36.25
CA ASP A 31 2.85 3.19 -36.75
C ASP A 31 1.88 2.24 -36.06
N GLY A 32 1.08 1.51 -36.85
CA GLY A 32 -0.08 0.70 -36.41
C GLY A 32 0.18 -0.47 -35.45
N GLU A 33 1.25 -0.44 -34.65
CA GLU A 33 1.37 -1.22 -33.43
C GLU A 33 0.63 -0.51 -32.29
N THR A 34 -0.30 -1.20 -31.64
CA THR A 34 -0.88 -0.74 -30.38
C THR A 34 0.19 -0.80 -29.30
N VAL A 35 1.05 0.23 -29.23
CA VAL A 35 1.88 0.49 -28.06
C VAL A 35 0.90 0.78 -26.93
N GLN A 36 0.85 -0.13 -25.96
CA GLN A 36 0.07 0.06 -24.74
C GLN A 36 0.67 1.30 -24.06
N ALA A 37 -0.01 2.44 -24.22
CA ALA A 37 0.51 3.71 -23.72
C ALA A 37 0.69 3.59 -22.21
N ASP A 38 1.90 3.89 -21.74
CA ASP A 38 2.18 3.97 -20.31
C ASP A 38 1.16 4.93 -19.68
N PRO A 39 0.62 4.58 -18.48
CA PRO A 39 -0.33 5.45 -17.81
C PRO A 39 0.26 6.85 -17.66
N SER A 40 -0.53 7.85 -18.04
CA SER A 40 -0.11 9.24 -17.94
C SER A 40 0.22 9.58 -16.48
N TYR A 41 1.13 10.54 -16.28
CA TYR A 41 1.46 11.05 -14.95
C TYR A 41 0.21 11.44 -14.13
N ILE A 42 -0.81 11.99 -14.80
CA ILE A 42 -2.09 12.37 -14.19
C ILE A 42 -2.85 11.13 -13.69
N GLU A 43 -2.87 10.04 -14.45
CA GLU A 43 -3.50 8.78 -14.03
C GLU A 43 -2.78 8.16 -12.83
N ILE A 44 -1.44 8.21 -12.80
CA ILE A 44 -0.65 7.72 -11.67
C ILE A 44 -0.98 8.53 -10.40
N ILE A 45 -0.98 9.86 -10.48
CA ILE A 45 -1.35 10.72 -9.36
C ILE A 45 -2.77 10.43 -8.88
N ASN A 46 -3.72 10.31 -9.80
CA ASN A 46 -5.11 10.02 -9.45
C ASN A 46 -5.22 8.67 -8.74
N GLY A 47 -4.54 7.63 -9.21
CA GLY A 47 -4.48 6.33 -8.56
C GLY A 47 -3.89 6.40 -7.15
N ILE A 48 -2.78 7.13 -6.95
CA ILE A 48 -2.18 7.34 -5.62
C ILE A 48 -3.13 8.10 -4.69
N ARG A 49 -3.80 9.14 -5.20
CA ARG A 49 -4.76 9.94 -4.43
C ARG A 49 -5.97 9.10 -4.01
N GLU A 50 -6.53 8.31 -4.92
CA GLU A 50 -7.63 7.39 -4.64
C GLU A 50 -7.21 6.34 -3.60
N PHE A 51 -6.03 5.74 -3.76
CA PHE A 51 -5.48 4.79 -2.78
C PHE A 51 -5.37 5.41 -1.38
N ARG A 52 -4.74 6.59 -1.28
CA ARG A 52 -4.58 7.32 -0.03
C ARG A 52 -5.94 7.61 0.62
N ASN A 53 -6.88 8.17 -0.14
CA ASN A 53 -8.18 8.57 0.41
C ASN A 53 -8.96 7.35 0.89
N GLY A 54 -8.93 6.24 0.14
CA GLY A 54 -9.54 4.98 0.57
C GLY A 54 -8.90 4.43 1.85
N LEU A 55 -7.56 4.56 2.00
CA LEU A 55 -6.89 4.11 3.22
C LEU A 55 -7.27 4.99 4.42
N VAL A 56 -7.28 6.31 4.25
CA VAL A 56 -7.68 7.25 5.32
C VAL A 56 -9.09 6.94 5.79
N GLU A 57 -10.03 6.78 4.84
CA GLU A 57 -11.41 6.44 5.14
C GLU A 57 -11.52 5.08 5.85
N HIS A 58 -10.82 4.06 5.35
CA HIS A 58 -10.83 2.72 5.96
C HIS A 58 -10.29 2.74 7.39
N PHE A 59 -9.16 3.41 7.65
CA PHE A 59 -8.59 3.53 8.99
C PHE A 59 -9.48 4.34 9.94
N ASP A 60 -10.19 5.36 9.46
CA ASP A 60 -11.17 6.08 10.27
C ASP A 60 -12.35 5.17 10.65
N GLN A 61 -12.86 4.38 9.70
CA GLN A 61 -13.92 3.39 9.98
C GLN A 61 -13.47 2.32 10.99
N VAL A 62 -12.21 1.87 10.91
CA VAL A 62 -11.61 0.95 11.90
C VAL A 62 -11.57 1.59 13.28
N ALA A 63 -11.11 2.84 13.39
CA ALA A 63 -11.09 3.55 14.67
C ALA A 63 -12.50 3.72 15.26
N GLN A 64 -13.49 4.08 14.44
CA GLN A 64 -14.89 4.19 14.87
C GLN A 64 -15.48 2.84 15.30
N ALA A 65 -15.14 1.74 14.62
CA ALA A 65 -15.59 0.40 15.01
C ALA A 65 -15.03 0.00 16.39
N LEU A 66 -13.76 0.31 16.65
CA LEU A 66 -13.11 0.08 17.94
C LEU A 66 -13.73 0.93 19.06
N GLU A 67 -14.16 2.16 18.77
CA GLU A 67 -14.86 3.00 19.74
C GLU A 67 -16.25 2.45 20.10
N LYS A 68 -16.99 1.95 19.10
CA LYS A 68 -18.33 1.37 19.32
C LYS A 68 -18.27 0.03 20.07
N GLY A 69 -17.23 -0.76 19.82
CA GLY A 69 -16.99 -2.04 20.49
C GLY A 69 -16.25 -1.92 21.82
N ALA A 70 -15.91 -0.70 22.26
CA ALA A 70 -15.30 -0.49 23.57
C ALA A 70 -16.37 -0.67 24.65
N ASP A 71 -16.24 -1.75 25.43
CA ASP A 71 -17.02 -1.92 26.66
C ASP A 71 -16.80 -0.70 27.56
N THR A 72 -17.82 0.14 27.69
CA THR A 72 -17.83 1.34 28.54
C THR A 72 -17.65 1.03 30.02
N SER A 73 -17.68 -0.25 30.38
CA SER A 73 -17.56 -0.80 31.73
C SER A 73 -16.16 -1.34 32.07
N ALA A 74 -15.24 -1.44 31.10
CA ALA A 74 -13.86 -1.85 31.36
C ALA A 74 -12.97 -0.61 31.63
N PRO A 75 -12.09 -0.63 32.66
CA PRO A 75 -11.26 0.52 32.97
C PRO A 75 -10.26 0.82 31.85
N ALA A 76 -10.51 1.89 31.08
CA ALA A 76 -9.61 2.78 30.33
C ALA A 76 -8.27 2.25 29.75
N ARG A 77 -8.14 0.96 29.41
CA ARG A 77 -6.81 0.33 29.22
C ARG A 77 -6.33 0.14 27.79
N SER A 78 -7.09 0.49 26.76
CA SER A 78 -6.54 0.42 25.41
C SER A 78 -7.04 1.55 24.53
N ASP A 79 -6.21 2.58 24.36
CA ASP A 79 -6.39 3.63 23.35
C ASP A 79 -6.12 3.09 21.93
N GLN A 80 -6.72 1.95 21.60
CA GLN A 80 -6.61 1.32 20.28
C GLN A 80 -7.14 2.23 19.17
N PRO A 81 -8.27 2.94 19.33
CA PRO A 81 -8.69 3.94 18.35
C PRO A 81 -7.64 5.03 18.14
N GLY A 82 -7.01 5.54 19.22
CA GLY A 82 -5.95 6.53 19.16
C GLY A 82 -4.70 6.02 18.42
N LEU A 83 -4.29 4.77 18.65
CA LEU A 83 -3.18 4.14 17.92
C LEU A 83 -3.46 4.07 16.42
N VAL A 84 -4.66 3.66 16.02
CA VAL A 84 -5.06 3.56 14.62
C VAL A 84 -5.08 4.94 13.95
N ARG A 85 -5.66 5.95 14.61
CA ARG A 85 -5.70 7.32 14.09
C ARG A 85 -4.31 7.94 14.01
N SER A 86 -3.47 7.71 15.01
CA SER A 86 -2.09 8.20 15.03
C SER A 86 -1.30 7.62 13.86
N PHE A 87 -1.40 6.31 13.63
CA PHE A 87 -0.79 5.66 12.47
C PHE A 87 -1.26 6.28 11.15
N ALA A 88 -2.59 6.38 10.94
CA ALA A 88 -3.16 6.92 9.72
C ALA A 88 -2.73 8.39 9.49
N SER A 89 -2.78 9.23 10.53
CA SER A 89 -2.35 10.62 10.47
C SER A 89 -0.86 10.74 10.14
N ASN A 90 -0.01 9.93 10.78
CA ASN A 90 1.44 9.98 10.57
C ASN A 90 1.83 9.58 9.15
N TRP A 91 1.27 8.49 8.62
CA TRP A 91 1.74 7.89 7.37
C TRP A 91 0.94 8.27 6.13
N LEU A 92 -0.34 8.62 6.29
CA LEU A 92 -1.21 9.04 5.19
C LEU A 92 -1.34 10.57 5.10
N SER A 93 -0.68 11.33 5.98
CA SER A 93 -0.49 12.76 5.78
C SER A 93 0.31 13.02 4.49
N LEU A 94 0.03 14.16 3.85
CA LEU A 94 0.77 14.57 2.66
C LEU A 94 2.19 15.04 3.02
N LEU A 95 2.32 15.73 4.15
CA LEU A 95 3.55 16.39 4.60
C LEU A 95 4.16 15.65 5.79
N GLY A 96 5.48 15.54 5.75
CA GLY A 96 6.31 14.92 6.79
C GLY A 96 7.70 14.68 6.23
N TRP A 97 8.75 15.07 6.95
CA TRP A 97 10.12 14.89 6.47
C TRP A 97 10.62 13.46 6.63
N SER A 98 10.21 12.82 7.73
CA SER A 98 10.52 11.43 8.11
C SER A 98 9.27 10.55 8.25
N SER A 99 8.13 11.05 7.79
CA SER A 99 6.81 10.40 7.82
C SER A 99 5.96 10.93 6.67
N GLY A 100 4.71 10.46 6.56
CA GLY A 100 3.79 10.89 5.52
C GLY A 100 4.25 10.51 4.11
N ILE A 101 3.44 10.84 3.12
CA ILE A 101 3.70 10.47 1.72
C ILE A 101 4.98 11.13 1.21
N THR A 102 5.27 12.36 1.61
CA THR A 102 6.51 13.06 1.22
C THR A 102 7.76 12.36 1.77
N GLY A 103 7.76 11.97 3.04
CA GLY A 103 8.89 11.26 3.66
C GLY A 103 9.11 9.88 3.04
N LEU A 104 8.02 9.14 2.80
CA LEU A 104 8.06 7.84 2.13
C LEU A 104 8.59 7.95 0.70
N ALA A 105 8.13 8.94 -0.07
CA ALA A 105 8.59 9.17 -1.44
C ALA A 105 10.07 9.60 -1.47
N LYS A 106 10.49 10.46 -0.55
CA LYS A 106 11.89 10.85 -0.40
C LYS A 106 12.76 9.63 -0.12
N ASP A 107 12.42 8.82 0.88
CA ASP A 107 13.16 7.60 1.21
C ASP A 107 13.23 6.66 0.01
N PHE A 108 12.11 6.45 -0.68
CA PHE A 108 12.07 5.65 -1.91
C PHE A 108 13.11 6.13 -2.94
N VAL A 109 13.09 7.42 -3.26
CA VAL A 109 13.93 8.03 -4.29
C VAL A 109 15.40 8.03 -3.90
N THR A 110 15.73 8.37 -2.65
CA THR A 110 17.14 8.47 -2.23
C THR A 110 17.81 7.12 -2.01
N THR A 111 17.02 6.12 -1.61
CA THR A 111 17.56 4.87 -1.07
C THR A 111 17.37 3.69 -2.01
N TYR A 112 16.36 3.69 -2.89
CA TYR A 112 16.01 2.49 -3.68
C TYR A 112 15.88 2.75 -5.17
N PHE A 113 15.41 3.93 -5.57
CA PHE A 113 15.21 4.26 -6.97
C PHE A 113 16.52 4.18 -7.76
N GLY A 114 16.50 3.43 -8.87
CA GLY A 114 17.66 3.23 -9.74
C GLY A 114 18.72 2.28 -9.17
N ARG A 115 18.50 1.67 -8.00
CA ARG A 115 19.39 0.65 -7.45
C ARG A 115 18.93 -0.73 -7.90
N SER A 116 19.79 -1.45 -8.62
CA SER A 116 19.50 -2.80 -9.12
C SER A 116 19.00 -3.73 -8.01
N PHE A 117 19.65 -3.68 -6.83
CA PHE A 117 19.25 -4.50 -5.68
C PHE A 117 17.76 -4.41 -5.35
N PHE A 118 17.18 -3.22 -5.31
CA PHE A 118 15.74 -3.10 -5.02
C PHE A 118 14.88 -3.68 -6.14
N HIS A 119 15.22 -3.36 -7.40
CA HIS A 119 14.46 -3.83 -8.56
C HIS A 119 14.53 -5.36 -8.75
N ASP A 120 15.64 -5.98 -8.34
CA ASP A 120 15.82 -7.43 -8.41
C ASP A 120 15.09 -8.18 -7.28
N HIS A 121 14.76 -7.50 -6.18
CA HIS A 121 14.21 -8.13 -4.96
C HIS A 121 12.82 -7.63 -4.55
N ASN A 122 12.22 -6.69 -5.27
CA ASN A 122 10.89 -6.16 -4.92
C ASN A 122 9.72 -7.06 -5.35
N GLY A 123 9.96 -8.11 -6.15
CA GLY A 123 8.93 -9.05 -6.61
C GLY A 123 8.01 -9.56 -5.50
N PRO A 124 8.55 -10.10 -4.39
CA PRO A 124 7.75 -10.54 -3.25
C PRO A 124 6.84 -9.45 -2.65
N LEU A 125 7.27 -8.19 -2.64
CA LEU A 125 6.44 -7.09 -2.12
C LEU A 125 5.23 -6.85 -3.03
N LEU A 126 5.46 -6.91 -4.33
CA LEU A 126 4.41 -6.72 -5.34
C LEU A 126 3.39 -7.86 -5.29
N ASP A 127 3.86 -9.08 -5.09
CA ASP A 127 2.98 -10.25 -4.92
C ASP A 127 2.16 -10.15 -3.63
N ALA A 128 2.77 -9.73 -2.52
CA ALA A 128 2.05 -9.50 -1.27
C ALA A 128 0.99 -8.38 -1.40
N LEU A 129 1.29 -7.30 -2.13
CA LEU A 129 0.33 -6.23 -2.43
C LEU A 129 -0.86 -6.77 -3.24
N ARG A 130 -0.61 -7.61 -4.26
CA ARG A 130 -1.67 -8.25 -5.05
C ARG A 130 -2.54 -9.16 -4.18
N HIS A 131 -1.94 -9.98 -3.32
CA HIS A 131 -2.66 -10.82 -2.39
C HIS A 131 -3.55 -10.01 -1.46
N ALA A 132 -3.05 -8.92 -0.88
CA ALA A 132 -3.85 -8.02 -0.06
C ALA A 132 -5.02 -7.40 -0.85
N ALA A 133 -4.77 -6.97 -2.08
CA ALA A 133 -5.78 -6.38 -2.97
C ALA A 133 -6.87 -7.37 -3.38
N GLN A 134 -6.55 -8.66 -3.48
CA GLN A 134 -7.52 -9.72 -3.75
C GLN A 134 -8.30 -10.10 -2.48
N ALA A 135 -7.60 -10.27 -1.36
CA ALA A 135 -8.19 -10.70 -0.09
C ALA A 135 -9.21 -9.69 0.45
N ILE A 136 -9.03 -8.39 0.19
CA ILE A 136 -9.92 -7.33 0.69
C ILE A 136 -11.35 -7.40 0.11
N LEU A 137 -11.56 -8.06 -1.03
CA LEU A 137 -12.87 -8.17 -1.71
C LEU A 137 -13.52 -9.54 -1.59
N ARG A 138 -12.92 -10.49 -0.86
CA ARG A 138 -13.46 -11.86 -0.72
C ARG A 138 -14.52 -11.92 0.37
N ASP A 139 -15.45 -12.86 0.25
CA ASP A 139 -16.48 -13.10 1.28
C ASP A 139 -15.87 -13.58 2.61
N ASP A 140 -14.75 -14.31 2.55
CA ASP A 140 -13.96 -14.78 3.69
C ASP A 140 -12.83 -13.81 4.09
N ARG A 141 -12.98 -12.51 3.76
CA ARG A 141 -12.01 -11.45 4.06
C ARG A 141 -11.52 -11.46 5.51
N ALA A 142 -12.41 -11.72 6.47
CA ALA A 142 -12.08 -11.77 7.89
C ALA A 142 -10.94 -12.76 8.21
N GLN A 143 -10.81 -13.83 7.44
CA GLN A 143 -9.75 -14.83 7.58
C GLN A 143 -8.54 -14.53 6.67
N ARG A 144 -8.79 -14.16 5.40
CA ARG A 144 -7.72 -13.99 4.40
C ARG A 144 -6.98 -12.67 4.50
N PHE A 145 -7.68 -11.57 4.75
CA PHE A 145 -7.09 -10.24 4.74
C PHE A 145 -6.03 -10.03 5.84
N PRO A 146 -6.23 -10.46 7.10
CA PRO A 146 -5.16 -10.42 8.10
C PRO A 146 -3.88 -11.13 7.68
N ARG A 147 -4.02 -12.33 7.06
CA ARG A 147 -2.87 -13.12 6.61
C ARG A 147 -2.12 -12.42 5.48
N ALA A 148 -2.86 -11.89 4.49
CA ALA A 148 -2.29 -11.14 3.38
C ALA A 148 -1.62 -9.83 3.85
N LEU A 149 -2.27 -9.11 4.77
CA LEU A 149 -1.72 -7.87 5.35
C LEU A 149 -0.45 -8.14 6.15
N ARG A 150 -0.41 -9.23 6.93
CA ARG A 150 0.78 -9.65 7.66
C ARG A 150 1.94 -9.97 6.72
N SER A 151 1.67 -10.77 5.69
CA SER A 151 2.65 -11.09 4.65
C SER A 151 3.23 -9.83 4.00
N LEU A 152 2.36 -8.88 3.64
CA LEU A 152 2.75 -7.58 3.11
C LEU A 152 3.67 -6.82 4.08
N THR A 153 3.31 -6.74 5.36
CA THR A 153 4.14 -6.05 6.35
C THR A 153 5.47 -6.72 6.61
N ASP A 154 5.53 -8.06 6.61
CA ASP A 154 6.77 -8.80 6.85
C ASP A 154 7.73 -8.70 5.66
N VAL A 155 7.22 -8.74 4.43
CA VAL A 155 8.03 -8.52 3.23
C VAL A 155 8.53 -7.08 3.18
N GLY A 156 7.65 -6.09 3.38
CA GLY A 156 8.05 -4.68 3.42
C GLY A 156 9.12 -4.41 4.48
N TYR A 157 8.92 -4.88 5.71
CA TYR A 157 9.87 -4.71 6.81
C TYR A 157 11.27 -5.27 6.51
N ARG A 158 11.36 -6.37 5.74
CA ARG A 158 12.64 -7.00 5.34
C ARG A 158 13.28 -6.33 4.13
N LEU A 159 12.48 -5.78 3.22
CA LEU A 159 12.97 -5.21 1.96
C LEU A 159 13.63 -3.84 2.16
N PHE A 160 13.08 -3.03 3.07
CA PHE A 160 13.51 -1.65 3.27
C PHE A 160 14.62 -1.54 4.33
N SER A 161 15.54 -0.60 4.13
CA SER A 161 16.71 -0.35 4.98
C SER A 161 16.33 0.07 6.40
N GLU A 162 17.24 -0.20 7.34
CA GLU A 162 16.90 -0.22 8.75
C GLU A 162 16.40 1.09 9.36
N GLU A 163 16.88 2.21 8.82
CA GLU A 163 16.67 3.56 9.35
C GLU A 163 15.68 4.38 8.49
N GLY A 164 15.03 3.76 7.50
CA GLY A 164 14.19 4.45 6.52
C GLY A 164 12.72 4.57 6.94
N PRO A 165 12.04 5.69 6.63
CA PRO A 165 10.59 5.85 6.79
C PRO A 165 9.76 4.70 6.24
N LEU A 166 10.15 4.09 5.11
CA LEU A 166 9.41 2.95 4.54
C LEU A 166 9.44 1.73 5.46
N ARG A 167 10.59 1.41 6.09
CA ARG A 167 10.66 0.30 7.03
C ARG A 167 9.84 0.59 8.29
N THR A 168 9.93 1.81 8.82
CA THR A 168 9.18 2.24 10.00
C THR A 168 7.67 2.14 9.77
N LEU A 169 7.17 2.55 8.60
CA LEU A 169 5.78 2.36 8.19
C LEU A 169 5.33 0.90 8.33
N PHE A 170 6.08 -0.05 7.74
CA PHE A 170 5.71 -1.46 7.79
C PHE A 170 5.84 -2.04 9.20
N MET A 171 6.83 -1.59 9.98
CA MET A 171 6.98 -1.97 11.37
C MET A 171 5.78 -1.52 12.22
N GLU A 172 5.37 -0.26 12.13
CA GLU A 172 4.23 0.26 12.89
C GLU A 172 2.92 -0.39 12.46
N LEU A 173 2.73 -0.64 11.15
CA LEU A 173 1.56 -1.39 10.67
C LEU A 173 1.55 -2.84 11.17
N ARG A 174 2.73 -3.47 11.30
CA ARG A 174 2.86 -4.78 11.92
C ARG A 174 2.53 -4.74 13.41
N ASP A 175 2.92 -3.68 14.11
CA ASP A 175 2.63 -3.51 15.53
C ASP A 175 1.13 -3.32 15.79
N LEU A 176 0.41 -2.58 14.93
CA LEU A 176 -1.05 -2.51 14.98
C LEU A 176 -1.70 -3.90 14.87
N GLN A 177 -1.19 -4.76 13.99
CA GLN A 177 -1.69 -6.13 13.80
C GLN A 177 -1.40 -7.08 14.97
N LYS A 178 -0.59 -6.68 15.96
CA LYS A 178 -0.42 -7.46 17.20
C LYS A 178 -1.63 -7.34 18.13
N HIS A 179 -2.49 -6.34 17.91
CA HIS A 179 -3.71 -6.16 18.69
C HIS A 179 -4.87 -6.91 18.02
N PRO A 180 -5.44 -7.95 18.66
CA PRO A 180 -6.49 -8.78 18.04
C PRO A 180 -7.72 -7.96 17.62
N LYS A 181 -8.19 -7.05 18.49
CA LYS A 181 -9.32 -6.16 18.20
C LYS A 181 -9.06 -5.25 17.00
N ILE A 182 -7.85 -4.69 16.86
CA ILE A 182 -7.49 -3.85 15.70
C ILE A 182 -7.46 -4.71 14.44
N THR A 183 -6.92 -5.92 14.51
CA THR A 183 -6.84 -6.85 13.36
C THR A 183 -8.22 -7.30 12.89
N GLU A 184 -9.10 -7.62 13.84
CA GLU A 184 -10.50 -7.92 13.58
C GLU A 184 -11.19 -6.72 12.91
N ALA A 185 -11.07 -5.53 13.51
CA ALA A 185 -11.66 -4.31 12.97
C ALA A 185 -11.11 -3.96 11.58
N LEU A 186 -9.81 -4.12 11.31
CA LEU A 186 -9.20 -3.94 9.99
C LEU A 186 -9.83 -4.82 8.91
N SER A 187 -10.37 -5.97 9.31
CA SER A 187 -10.89 -7.00 8.40
C SER A 187 -12.40 -6.97 8.27
N SER A 188 -13.11 -6.43 9.26
CA SER A 188 -14.57 -6.30 9.28
C SER A 188 -15.08 -4.89 8.96
N SER A 189 -14.25 -3.86 9.13
CA SER A 189 -14.59 -2.46 8.77
C SER A 189 -14.37 -2.20 7.29
N GLY A 190 -14.88 -1.09 6.76
CA GLY A 190 -14.83 -0.80 5.33
C GLY A 190 -16.21 -0.90 4.70
N THR A 191 -16.71 0.17 4.11
CA THR A 191 -17.84 0.05 3.17
C THR A 191 -17.39 -0.70 1.92
N ARG A 192 -18.32 -1.38 1.24
CA ARG A 192 -18.02 -2.06 -0.03
C ARG A 192 -17.33 -1.12 -1.02
N ASP A 193 -17.81 0.12 -1.13
CA ASP A 193 -17.27 1.13 -2.04
C ASP A 193 -15.82 1.51 -1.67
N THR A 194 -15.53 1.72 -0.38
CA THR A 194 -14.16 2.00 0.10
C THR A 194 -13.21 0.85 -0.25
N LEU A 195 -13.64 -0.40 -0.04
CA LEU A 195 -12.83 -1.59 -0.30
C LEU A 195 -12.62 -1.83 -1.80
N GLU A 196 -13.63 -1.60 -2.62
CA GLU A 196 -13.53 -1.67 -4.09
C GLU A 196 -12.57 -0.60 -4.63
N ALA A 197 -12.65 0.63 -4.12
CA ALA A 197 -11.71 1.70 -4.45
C ALA A 197 -10.26 1.34 -4.08
N LEU A 198 -10.05 0.80 -2.87
CA LEU A 198 -8.74 0.33 -2.42
C LEU A 198 -8.19 -0.80 -3.28
N SER A 199 -9.01 -1.81 -3.57
CA SER A 199 -8.60 -2.94 -4.42
C SER A 199 -8.26 -2.46 -5.83
N LYS A 200 -9.07 -1.57 -6.41
CA LYS A 200 -8.81 -0.98 -7.73
C LYS A 200 -7.49 -0.22 -7.75
N ALA A 201 -7.23 0.60 -6.74
CA ALA A 201 -6.01 1.39 -6.67
C ALA A 201 -4.77 0.49 -6.47
N LEU A 202 -4.85 -0.55 -5.63
CA LEU A 202 -3.78 -1.54 -5.47
C LEU A 202 -3.51 -2.33 -6.76
N LYS A 203 -4.56 -2.71 -7.49
CA LYS A 203 -4.44 -3.38 -8.79
C LYS A 203 -3.78 -2.46 -9.81
N PHE A 204 -4.15 -1.18 -9.84
CA PHE A 204 -3.53 -0.18 -10.70
C PHE A 204 -2.02 -0.06 -10.41
N LEU A 205 -1.64 0.03 -9.14
CA LEU A 205 -0.23 0.10 -8.71
C LEU A 205 0.59 -1.16 -9.04
N THR A 206 -0.07 -2.29 -9.30
CA THR A 206 0.60 -3.60 -9.56
C THR A 206 0.45 -4.11 -11.00
N LYS A 207 -0.25 -3.35 -11.86
CA LYS A 207 -0.71 -3.76 -13.19
C LYS A 207 0.42 -4.03 -14.20
N ASP A 208 1.48 -3.23 -14.17
CA ASP A 208 2.53 -3.27 -15.20
C ASP A 208 3.73 -4.16 -14.84
N LEU A 209 3.64 -4.87 -13.73
CA LEU A 209 4.71 -5.75 -13.24
C LEU A 209 4.54 -7.16 -13.85
N LYS A 210 4.78 -7.24 -15.16
CA LYS A 210 4.48 -8.39 -16.04
C LYS A 210 5.29 -9.69 -15.81
N HIS A 211 6.00 -9.87 -14.69
CA HIS A 211 6.99 -10.97 -14.59
C HIS A 211 6.89 -11.98 -13.45
N HIS A 212 5.93 -11.93 -12.52
CA HIS A 212 5.78 -12.99 -11.52
C HIS A 212 4.39 -13.61 -11.56
N LYS A 213 4.34 -14.88 -11.96
CA LYS A 213 3.15 -15.74 -11.85
C LYS A 213 2.99 -16.00 -10.36
N VAL A 214 2.02 -15.35 -9.75
CA VAL A 214 1.71 -15.50 -8.33
C VAL A 214 1.20 -16.94 -8.11
N PRO A 215 1.85 -17.77 -7.27
CA PRO A 215 1.29 -19.06 -6.91
C PRO A 215 0.00 -18.83 -6.12
N ASP A 216 -1.07 -19.53 -6.48
CA ASP A 216 -2.30 -19.52 -5.71
C ASP A 216 -1.98 -20.00 -4.28
N LEU A 217 -2.29 -19.19 -3.27
CA LEU A 217 -2.10 -19.51 -1.84
C LEU A 217 -3.20 -20.45 -1.29
N ASP A 218 -3.97 -21.08 -2.18
CA ASP A 218 -4.99 -22.06 -1.87
C ASP A 218 -4.51 -23.41 -2.39
N ASP A 219 -4.06 -24.30 -1.50
CA ASP A 219 -4.16 -25.78 -1.64
C ASP A 219 -3.43 -26.59 -0.53
N ASP A 220 -2.85 -25.97 0.51
CA ASP A 220 -2.18 -26.71 1.61
C ASP A 220 -2.86 -26.51 2.97
N ASP A 221 -4.17 -26.77 3.01
CA ASP A 221 -4.92 -27.11 4.24
C ASP A 221 -5.38 -28.58 4.16
N SER A 222 -4.43 -29.48 3.88
CA SER A 222 -4.59 -30.89 4.21
C SER A 222 -4.27 -31.05 5.69
N GLY A 223 -5.33 -30.97 6.50
CA GLY A 223 -5.26 -31.31 7.91
C GLY A 223 -4.77 -32.74 8.06
N ASP A 224 -3.56 -32.91 8.60
CA ASP A 224 -3.15 -34.14 9.24
C ASP A 224 -4.00 -34.30 10.51
N ASP A 225 -5.07 -35.09 10.38
CA ASP A 225 -5.73 -35.76 11.50
C ASP A 225 -4.70 -36.68 12.16
N VAL A 226 -4.00 -36.16 13.18
CA VAL A 226 -3.26 -37.00 14.11
C VAL A 226 -4.26 -37.59 15.10
N GLU A 227 -4.76 -38.79 14.80
CA GLU A 227 -5.38 -39.67 15.80
C GLU A 227 -4.37 -39.95 16.93
N LEU A 228 -4.73 -39.58 18.16
CA LEU A 228 -4.14 -40.10 19.40
C LEU A 228 -5.22 -40.76 20.24
#